data_AF-A0A954KXG9-F1
#
_entry.id   AF-A0A954KXG9-F1
#
_cell.length_a   1.000
_cell.length_b   1.000
_cell.length_c   1.000
_cell.angle_alpha   90.00
_cell.angle_beta   90.00
_cell.angle_gamma   90.00
#
_symmetry.space_group_name_H-M   'P 1'
#
loop_
_entity.id
_entity.type
_entity.pdbx_description
1 polymer ?
#
loop_
_entity_poly.entity_id
_entity_poly.type
_entity_poly.pdbx_seq_one_letter_code
_entity_poly.pdbx_strand_id
1 'polypeptide(L)'
;GMASLSDLSLDQKRALSEHPVRNIRDRARKMLASGGGLPNADRQKVVEELHHLTEEKGNVEAGLAMFKKHCMKCHRHGDIGENIGPNLTGMAVHPKEELLVHIMDPSRSVEGNFRLYTVMTADGRIISGMLASETRTSLELIDTEAKRHPIQRSDIEELVSSPKSLMPEGFEKQMKTEELRDLLEFLTNKGKYVPLDLRKIASVVTTKPMFHEGPDGPDQLIFDDWKPKVFAGVPFLIIDPKGSEIPNMLMLRGRNGTEPPKMPTEAEVPVNAPAKIIHMLGGVGGWSFPALGDRTSSLRVRLFYADGTQEDHELINGVHMADYIRRVDVPQSEFAFAARDQQVRYLKIEPKRPNEVITKIAFIKPDPNDIVAPIVTAVTVETP
;
A
#
# COMPACT_ATOMS: atom_id res chain seq x y z
N GLY A 1 20.73 -36.32 -12.53
CA GLY A 1 21.85 -35.35 -12.52
C GLY A 1 22.04 -34.83 -11.11
N MET A 2 23.25 -34.44 -10.73
CA MET A 2 23.50 -33.76 -9.44
C MET A 2 23.11 -32.29 -9.58
N ALA A 3 22.16 -31.82 -8.76
CA ALA A 3 21.80 -30.41 -8.70
C ALA A 3 22.84 -29.62 -7.87
N SER A 4 23.23 -28.45 -8.36
CA SER A 4 24.13 -27.53 -7.64
C SER A 4 23.34 -26.59 -6.72
N LEU A 5 23.98 -26.07 -5.67
CA LEU A 5 23.39 -25.04 -4.80
C LEU A 5 23.08 -23.74 -5.55
N SER A 6 23.74 -23.48 -6.68
CA SER A 6 23.44 -22.36 -7.58
C SER A 6 22.09 -22.52 -8.29
N ASP A 7 21.62 -23.75 -8.45
CA ASP A 7 20.42 -24.07 -9.23
C ASP A 7 19.14 -23.87 -8.40
N LEU A 8 19.28 -23.70 -7.09
CA LEU A 8 18.18 -23.44 -6.18
C LEU A 8 17.84 -21.94 -6.15
N SER A 9 16.55 -21.62 -6.30
CA SER A 9 16.03 -20.27 -6.05
C SER A 9 16.23 -19.86 -4.58
N LEU A 10 16.11 -18.56 -4.26
CA LEU A 10 16.16 -18.10 -2.87
C LEU A 10 15.09 -18.78 -2.02
N ASP A 11 13.90 -18.98 -2.60
CA ASP A 11 12.76 -19.60 -1.93
C ASP A 11 13.05 -21.06 -1.59
N GLN A 12 13.63 -21.82 -2.52
CA GLN A 12 14.00 -23.21 -2.31
C GLN A 12 15.10 -23.34 -1.24
N LYS A 13 16.11 -22.46 -1.28
CA LYS A 13 17.14 -22.41 -0.24
C LYS A 13 16.54 -22.12 1.13
N ARG A 14 15.59 -21.17 1.17
CA ARG A 14 14.90 -20.78 2.39
C ARG A 14 14.04 -21.91 2.95
N ALA A 15 13.20 -22.54 2.14
CA ALA A 15 12.36 -23.68 2.54
C ALA A 15 13.18 -24.82 3.16
N LEU A 16 14.35 -25.14 2.57
CA LEU A 16 15.26 -26.13 3.12
C LEU A 16 15.88 -25.67 4.45
N SER A 17 16.29 -24.40 4.55
CA SER A 17 16.91 -23.83 5.76
C SER A 17 15.95 -23.60 6.92
N GLU A 18 14.64 -23.64 6.68
CA GLU A 18 13.56 -23.47 7.67
C GLU A 18 12.66 -24.72 7.77
N HIS A 19 13.15 -25.86 7.28
CA HIS A 19 12.38 -27.10 7.29
C HIS A 19 11.88 -27.46 8.71
N PRO A 20 10.62 -27.90 8.89
CA PRO A 20 10.08 -28.26 10.20
C PRO A 20 10.91 -29.35 10.90
N VAL A 21 11.28 -30.37 10.13
CA VAL A 21 12.12 -31.47 10.60
C VAL A 21 13.56 -30.99 10.83
N ARG A 22 13.99 -31.03 12.10
CA ARG A 22 15.27 -30.49 12.59
C ARG A 22 16.51 -31.04 11.86
N ASN A 23 16.56 -32.34 11.59
CA ASN A 23 17.73 -32.96 10.94
C ASN A 23 17.93 -32.47 9.49
N ILE A 24 16.85 -32.28 8.73
CA ILE A 24 16.87 -31.76 7.36
C ILE A 24 17.28 -30.29 7.39
N ARG A 25 16.68 -29.52 8.30
CA ARG A 25 17.01 -28.11 8.52
C ARG A 25 18.49 -27.90 8.83
N ASP A 26 19.03 -28.65 9.79
CA ASP A 26 20.42 -28.52 10.22
C ASP A 26 21.39 -28.91 9.10
N ARG A 27 21.07 -29.96 8.32
CA ARG A 27 21.85 -30.35 7.12
C ARG A 27 21.81 -29.29 6.03
N ALA A 28 20.62 -28.76 5.72
CA ALA A 28 20.46 -27.72 4.71
C ALA A 28 21.22 -26.45 5.09
N ARG A 29 21.10 -25.99 6.35
CA ARG A 29 21.86 -24.83 6.86
C ARG A 29 23.36 -25.04 6.71
N LYS A 30 23.86 -26.23 7.07
CA LYS A 30 25.29 -26.56 6.93
C LYS A 30 25.75 -26.51 5.47
N MET A 31 24.98 -27.10 4.55
CA MET A 31 25.32 -27.13 3.11
C MET A 31 25.26 -25.73 2.47
N LEU A 32 24.21 -24.96 2.78
CA LEU A 32 24.03 -23.61 2.25
C LEU A 32 25.09 -22.63 2.79
N ALA A 33 25.49 -22.78 4.06
CA ALA A 33 26.59 -22.02 4.64
C ALA A 33 27.92 -22.31 3.94
N SER A 34 28.23 -23.59 3.69
CA SER A 34 29.48 -23.99 3.00
C SER A 34 29.55 -23.55 1.54
N GLY A 35 28.41 -23.35 0.87
CA GLY A 35 28.34 -22.91 -0.53
C GLY A 35 28.17 -21.40 -0.72
N GLY A 36 28.24 -20.59 0.36
CA GLY A 36 27.97 -19.15 0.28
C GLY A 36 26.53 -18.81 -0.12
N GLY A 37 25.60 -19.76 -0.03
CA GLY A 37 24.22 -19.64 -0.50
C GLY A 37 23.25 -19.04 0.53
N LEU A 38 23.67 -18.91 1.80
CA LEU A 38 22.89 -18.20 2.81
C LEU A 38 23.10 -16.68 2.67
N PRO A 39 22.05 -15.86 2.80
CA PRO A 39 22.20 -14.41 2.98
C PRO A 39 23.18 -14.12 4.13
N ASN A 40 23.87 -12.97 4.08
CA ASN A 40 24.61 -12.54 5.27
C ASN A 40 23.60 -12.44 6.43
N ALA A 41 23.87 -13.13 7.54
CA ALA A 41 22.99 -13.11 8.71
C ALA A 41 22.94 -11.72 9.36
N ASP A 42 24.00 -10.93 9.18
CA ASP A 42 24.02 -9.52 9.55
C ASP A 42 23.46 -8.68 8.39
N ARG A 43 22.13 -8.51 8.39
CA ARG A 43 21.45 -7.69 7.39
C ARG A 43 21.80 -6.21 7.51
N GLN A 44 22.10 -5.74 8.72
CA GLN A 44 22.47 -4.35 8.97
C GLN A 44 23.79 -4.03 8.27
N LYS A 45 24.79 -4.90 8.36
CA LYS A 45 26.06 -4.73 7.64
C LYS A 45 25.88 -4.65 6.12
N VAL A 46 24.98 -5.45 5.55
CA VAL A 46 24.68 -5.40 4.10
C VAL A 46 24.07 -4.05 3.71
N VAL A 47 23.13 -3.53 4.52
CA VAL A 47 22.54 -2.21 4.29
C VAL A 47 23.61 -1.12 4.35
N GLU A 48 24.50 -1.17 5.35
CA GLU A 48 25.59 -0.19 5.51
C GLU A 48 26.57 -0.22 4.34
N GLU A 49 26.96 -1.41 3.87
CA GLU A 49 27.84 -1.57 2.71
C GLU A 49 27.23 -0.98 1.42
N LEU A 50 25.90 -1.05 1.27
CA LEU A 50 25.17 -0.61 0.08
C LEU A 50 24.59 0.81 0.20
N HIS A 51 24.70 1.46 1.36
CA HIS A 51 24.09 2.76 1.61
C HIS A 51 24.55 3.84 0.62
N HIS A 52 25.81 3.81 0.18
CA HIS A 52 26.33 4.77 -0.79
C HIS A 52 25.52 4.84 -2.11
N LEU A 53 24.83 3.75 -2.49
CA LEU A 53 24.01 3.69 -3.69
C LEU A 53 22.75 4.54 -3.63
N THR A 54 22.30 4.92 -2.43
CA THR A 54 21.10 5.74 -2.25
C THR A 54 21.36 7.18 -2.69
N GLU A 55 22.62 7.63 -2.63
CA GLU A 55 23.05 8.95 -3.05
C GLU A 55 23.36 9.02 -4.56
N GLU A 56 23.58 7.86 -5.19
CA GLU A 56 23.89 7.76 -6.61
C GLU A 56 22.64 7.85 -7.50
N LYS A 57 22.79 8.45 -8.68
CA LYS A 57 21.76 8.41 -9.73
C LYS A 57 21.87 7.13 -10.55
N GLY A 58 20.76 6.42 -10.67
CA GLY A 58 20.65 5.22 -11.51
C GLY A 58 19.99 5.49 -12.86
N ASN A 59 19.83 4.41 -13.63
CA ASN A 59 19.06 4.40 -14.88
C ASN A 59 17.67 3.80 -14.65
N VAL A 60 16.64 4.58 -14.91
CA VAL A 60 15.22 4.20 -14.71
C VAL A 60 14.80 3.01 -15.58
N GLU A 61 15.24 2.95 -16.84
CA GLU A 61 14.84 1.89 -17.77
C GLU A 61 15.50 0.56 -17.40
N ALA A 62 16.79 0.60 -17.03
CA ALA A 62 17.49 -0.57 -16.48
C ALA A 62 16.87 -1.01 -15.14
N GLY A 63 16.47 -0.06 -14.30
CA GLY A 63 15.77 -0.33 -13.04
C GLY A 63 14.41 -0.99 -13.24
N LEU A 64 13.65 -0.56 -14.25
CA LEU A 64 12.41 -1.23 -14.64
C LEU A 64 12.70 -2.69 -15.03
N ALA A 65 13.77 -2.97 -15.79
CA ALA A 65 14.13 -4.35 -16.13
C ALA A 65 14.43 -5.19 -14.88
N MET A 66 15.09 -4.62 -13.86
CA MET A 66 15.33 -5.29 -12.58
C MET A 66 14.04 -5.53 -11.80
N PHE A 67 13.13 -4.55 -11.76
CA PHE A 67 11.80 -4.71 -11.18
C PHE A 67 11.05 -5.86 -11.85
N LYS A 68 11.07 -5.91 -13.19
CA LYS A 68 10.41 -6.97 -13.96
C LYS A 68 10.98 -8.35 -13.63
N LYS A 69 12.30 -8.45 -13.43
CA LYS A 69 13.01 -9.70 -13.18
C LYS A 69 12.83 -10.22 -11.75
N HIS A 70 12.88 -9.35 -10.75
CA HIS A 70 12.97 -9.75 -9.35
C HIS A 70 11.72 -9.42 -8.51
N CYS A 71 10.99 -8.35 -8.84
CA CYS A 71 9.93 -7.82 -7.99
C CYS A 71 8.52 -8.13 -8.52
N MET A 72 8.34 -8.13 -9.85
CA MET A 72 7.04 -8.25 -10.51
C MET A 72 6.26 -9.51 -10.12
N LYS A 73 6.96 -10.62 -9.81
CA LYS A 73 6.35 -11.88 -9.38
C LYS A 73 5.45 -11.73 -8.16
N CYS A 74 5.77 -10.80 -7.27
CA CYS A 74 5.03 -10.59 -6.03
C CYS A 74 4.40 -9.21 -5.93
N HIS A 75 4.99 -8.20 -6.57
CA HIS A 75 4.58 -6.81 -6.42
C HIS A 75 4.07 -6.23 -7.72
N ARG A 76 3.00 -5.44 -7.61
CA ARG A 76 2.45 -4.64 -8.70
C ARG A 76 3.09 -3.25 -8.73
N HIS A 77 3.34 -2.73 -9.93
CA HIS A 77 3.69 -1.33 -10.16
C HIS A 77 2.99 -0.83 -11.44
N GLY A 78 2.09 0.14 -11.31
CA GLY A 78 1.18 0.51 -12.41
C GLY A 78 0.30 -0.68 -12.80
N ASP A 79 0.42 -1.12 -14.05
CA ASP A 79 -0.33 -2.26 -14.61
C ASP A 79 0.49 -3.54 -14.77
N ILE A 80 1.74 -3.55 -14.30
CA ILE A 80 2.60 -4.74 -14.37
C ILE A 80 2.75 -5.39 -12.99
N GLY A 81 2.73 -6.72 -12.96
CA GLY A 81 2.99 -7.55 -11.79
C GLY A 81 1.78 -8.00 -11.00
N GLU A 82 2.06 -8.71 -9.92
CA GLU A 82 1.09 -9.45 -9.13
C GLU A 82 0.75 -8.75 -7.81
N ASN A 83 -0.41 -9.08 -7.24
CA ASN A 83 -0.90 -8.53 -5.97
C ASN A 83 -0.71 -9.54 -4.81
N ILE A 84 0.51 -10.05 -4.64
CA ILE A 84 0.85 -10.95 -3.52
C ILE A 84 1.41 -10.13 -2.35
N GLY A 85 2.45 -9.35 -2.63
CA GLY A 85 2.98 -8.34 -1.72
C GLY A 85 2.26 -7.00 -1.87
N PRO A 86 2.65 -6.00 -1.07
CA PRO A 86 2.16 -4.64 -1.22
C PRO A 86 2.30 -4.11 -2.64
N ASN A 87 1.30 -3.39 -3.12
CA ASN A 87 1.41 -2.64 -4.37
C ASN A 87 2.49 -1.57 -4.21
N LEU A 88 3.48 -1.56 -5.12
CA LEU A 88 4.60 -0.63 -5.12
C LEU A 88 4.34 0.60 -6.01
N THR A 89 3.16 0.72 -6.61
CA THR A 89 2.71 1.95 -7.28
C THR A 89 2.69 3.09 -6.26
N GLY A 90 3.43 4.17 -6.55
CA GLY A 90 3.52 5.31 -5.64
C GLY A 90 4.65 5.23 -4.61
N MET A 91 5.50 4.19 -4.64
CA MET A 91 6.67 4.10 -3.73
C MET A 91 7.73 5.15 -3.96
N ALA A 92 7.59 5.97 -5.00
CA ALA A 92 8.43 7.13 -5.22
C ALA A 92 8.34 8.19 -4.10
N VAL A 93 7.34 8.13 -3.22
CA VAL A 93 7.27 8.99 -2.02
C VAL A 93 8.28 8.60 -0.94
N HIS A 94 8.82 7.38 -0.98
CA HIS A 94 9.82 6.92 -0.03
C HIS A 94 11.23 7.25 -0.52
N PRO A 95 12.14 7.66 0.38
CA PRO A 95 13.53 7.89 0.04
C PRO A 95 14.25 6.56 -0.27
N LYS A 96 15.33 6.63 -1.06
CA LYS A 96 16.08 5.43 -1.49
C LYS A 96 16.65 4.65 -0.31
N GLU A 97 17.05 5.35 0.75
CA GLU A 97 17.58 4.79 2.00
C GLU A 97 16.56 3.88 2.66
N GLU A 98 15.29 4.31 2.71
CA GLU A 98 14.21 3.51 3.27
C GLU A 98 13.94 2.27 2.40
N LEU A 99 13.87 2.45 1.09
CA LEU A 99 13.65 1.34 0.16
C LEU A 99 14.80 0.32 0.19
N LEU A 100 16.04 0.76 0.31
CA LEU A 100 17.21 -0.13 0.44
C LEU A 100 17.06 -1.03 1.66
N VAL A 101 16.65 -0.48 2.81
CA VAL A 101 16.40 -1.25 4.03
C VAL A 101 15.30 -2.29 3.79
N HIS A 102 14.17 -1.91 3.19
CA HIS A 102 13.06 -2.85 2.94
C HIS A 102 13.44 -3.97 1.97
N ILE A 103 14.27 -3.70 0.96
CA ILE A 103 14.69 -4.71 -0.02
C ILE A 103 15.77 -5.63 0.56
N MET A 104 16.74 -5.09 1.30
CA MET A 104 17.84 -5.87 1.86
C MET A 104 17.44 -6.59 3.16
N ASP A 105 16.54 -6.03 3.96
CA ASP A 105 16.11 -6.58 5.24
C ASP A 105 14.57 -6.64 5.33
N PRO A 106 13.90 -7.42 4.47
CA PRO A 106 12.45 -7.48 4.42
C PRO A 106 11.82 -8.03 5.70
N SER A 107 12.59 -8.73 6.54
CA SER A 107 12.15 -9.26 7.83
C SER A 107 12.21 -8.23 8.96
N ARG A 108 12.80 -7.04 8.75
CA ARG A 108 12.92 -5.99 9.78
C ARG A 108 11.59 -5.47 10.27
N SER A 109 10.62 -5.32 9.37
CA SER A 109 9.27 -4.84 9.67
C SER A 109 8.26 -5.59 8.82
N VAL A 110 7.66 -6.63 9.41
CA VAL A 110 6.70 -7.49 8.74
C VAL A 110 5.30 -7.23 9.28
N GLU A 111 4.45 -6.60 8.48
CA GLU A 111 3.02 -6.51 8.80
C GLU A 111 2.45 -7.94 8.90
N GLY A 112 1.50 -8.15 9.83
CA GLY A 112 0.99 -9.49 10.14
C GLY A 112 0.53 -10.28 8.91
N ASN A 113 -0.06 -9.59 7.94
CA ASN A 113 -0.60 -10.16 6.71
C ASN A 113 0.47 -10.63 5.72
N PHE A 114 1.73 -10.23 5.86
CA PHE A 114 2.83 -10.62 4.96
C PHE A 114 3.83 -11.60 5.61
N ARG A 115 3.48 -12.13 6.80
CA ARG A 115 4.30 -13.14 7.49
C ARG A 115 4.28 -14.47 6.76
N LEU A 116 5.41 -15.16 6.83
CA LEU A 116 5.53 -16.52 6.32
C LEU A 116 4.86 -17.52 7.27
N TYR A 117 3.99 -18.35 6.74
CA TYR A 117 3.41 -19.52 7.38
C TYR A 117 3.95 -20.79 6.73
N THR A 118 4.19 -21.81 7.54
CA THR A 118 4.53 -23.16 7.08
C THR A 118 3.49 -24.13 7.62
N VAL A 119 2.84 -24.84 6.69
CA VAL A 119 1.91 -25.93 6.98
C VAL A 119 2.61 -27.24 6.69
N MET A 120 2.59 -28.15 7.66
CA MET A 120 2.86 -29.56 7.46
C MET A 120 1.52 -30.28 7.40
N THR A 121 1.23 -30.91 6.26
CA THR A 121 0.00 -31.68 6.07
C THR A 121 0.18 -33.12 6.53
N ALA A 122 -0.91 -33.79 6.88
CA ALA A 122 -0.92 -35.18 7.37
C ALA A 122 -0.42 -36.20 6.33
N ASP A 123 -0.38 -35.84 5.05
CA ASP A 123 0.23 -36.63 3.97
C ASP A 123 1.74 -36.34 3.80
N GLY A 124 2.34 -35.57 4.72
CA GLY A 124 3.76 -35.27 4.78
C GLY A 124 4.23 -34.16 3.83
N ARG A 125 3.32 -33.43 3.16
CA ARG A 125 3.71 -32.26 2.35
C ARG A 125 3.98 -31.06 3.26
N ILE A 126 4.95 -30.25 2.83
CA ILE A 126 5.27 -28.98 3.48
C ILE A 126 4.95 -27.87 2.50
N ILE A 127 4.06 -26.98 2.90
CA ILE A 127 3.61 -25.85 2.11
C ILE A 127 3.98 -24.59 2.89
N SER A 128 4.76 -23.72 2.27
CA SER A 128 5.18 -22.45 2.86
C SER A 128 4.65 -21.30 2.01
N GLY A 129 4.05 -20.30 2.65
CA GLY A 129 3.44 -19.18 1.97
C GLY A 129 2.88 -18.14 2.92
N MET A 130 2.22 -17.13 2.36
CA MET A 130 1.46 -16.13 3.11
C MET A 130 0.02 -16.58 3.27
N LEU A 131 -0.59 -16.28 4.42
CA LEU A 131 -1.99 -16.57 4.67
C LEU A 131 -2.88 -15.63 3.85
N ALA A 132 -3.59 -16.17 2.87
CA ALA A 132 -4.46 -15.41 1.97
C ALA A 132 -5.91 -15.35 2.45
N SER A 133 -6.37 -16.42 3.08
CA SER A 133 -7.67 -16.47 3.75
C SER A 133 -7.69 -17.58 4.80
N GLU A 134 -8.51 -17.42 5.82
CA GLU A 134 -8.67 -18.39 6.89
C GLU A 134 -10.13 -18.50 7.31
N THR A 135 -10.65 -19.73 7.38
CA THR A 135 -11.98 -20.05 7.88
C THR A 135 -11.89 -21.11 8.98
N ARG A 136 -13.03 -21.46 9.59
CA ARG A 136 -13.09 -22.53 10.60
C ARG A 136 -12.68 -23.90 10.05
N THR A 137 -12.82 -24.14 8.75
CA THR A 137 -12.62 -25.47 8.13
C THR A 137 -11.47 -25.50 7.14
N SER A 138 -11.02 -24.36 6.63
CA SER A 138 -9.94 -24.27 5.64
C SER A 138 -9.01 -23.10 5.90
N LEU A 139 -7.81 -23.19 5.33
CA LEU A 139 -6.92 -22.06 5.13
C LEU A 139 -6.38 -22.07 3.71
N GLU A 140 -6.08 -20.90 3.18
CA GLU A 140 -5.46 -20.76 1.86
C GLU A 140 -4.10 -20.07 2.02
N LEU A 141 -3.04 -20.74 1.57
CA LEU A 141 -1.71 -20.14 1.47
C LEU A 141 -1.40 -19.73 0.04
N ILE A 142 -0.75 -18.57 -0.14
CA ILE A 142 -0.12 -18.17 -1.40
C ILE A 142 1.39 -18.37 -1.24
N ASP A 143 1.97 -19.23 -2.06
CA ASP A 143 3.43 -19.43 -2.09
C ASP A 143 4.15 -18.34 -2.90
N THR A 144 5.48 -18.42 -2.95
CA THR A 144 6.33 -17.46 -3.67
C THR A 144 6.24 -17.60 -5.19
N GLU A 145 5.57 -18.64 -5.71
CA GLU A 145 5.27 -18.82 -7.13
C GLU A 145 3.86 -18.32 -7.50
N ALA A 146 3.21 -17.55 -6.61
CA ALA A 146 1.84 -17.06 -6.77
C ALA A 146 0.77 -18.16 -6.75
N LYS A 147 1.11 -19.38 -6.35
CA LYS A 147 0.18 -20.50 -6.34
C LYS A 147 -0.61 -20.52 -5.04
N ARG A 148 -1.93 -20.62 -5.18
CA ARG A 148 -2.87 -20.79 -4.07
C ARG A 148 -2.97 -22.26 -3.68
N HIS A 149 -2.82 -22.52 -2.39
CA HIS A 149 -2.93 -23.84 -1.79
C HIS A 149 -4.08 -23.82 -0.78
N PRO A 150 -5.30 -24.20 -1.20
CA PRO A 150 -6.38 -24.42 -0.26
C PRO A 150 -6.11 -25.72 0.51
N ILE A 151 -6.10 -25.62 1.84
CA ILE A 151 -5.78 -26.72 2.75
C ILE A 151 -6.93 -26.85 3.76
N GLN A 152 -7.50 -28.05 3.87
CA GLN A 152 -8.49 -28.31 4.92
C GLN A 152 -7.79 -28.40 6.26
N ARG A 153 -8.38 -27.84 7.32
CA ARG A 153 -7.78 -27.89 8.66
C ARG A 153 -7.65 -29.31 9.21
N SER A 154 -8.50 -30.24 8.74
CA SER A 154 -8.39 -31.67 9.04
C SER A 154 -7.09 -32.30 8.53
N ASP A 155 -6.52 -31.74 7.47
CA ASP A 155 -5.34 -32.27 6.80
C ASP A 155 -4.06 -31.64 7.33
N ILE A 156 -4.15 -30.77 8.34
CA ILE A 156 -3.01 -30.05 8.92
C ILE A 156 -2.53 -30.79 10.15
N GLU A 157 -1.28 -31.22 10.12
CA GLU A 157 -0.58 -31.78 11.26
C GLU A 157 0.05 -30.66 12.11
N GLU A 158 0.68 -29.69 11.45
CA GLU A 158 1.33 -28.55 12.12
C GLU A 158 1.19 -27.27 11.29
N LEU A 159 0.91 -26.16 11.98
CA LEU A 159 0.89 -24.81 11.40
C LEU A 159 1.83 -23.92 12.23
N VAL A 160 2.89 -23.43 11.59
CA VAL A 160 3.90 -22.58 12.24
C VAL A 160 3.93 -21.22 11.56
N SER A 161 3.74 -20.15 12.34
CA SER A 161 3.98 -18.78 11.89
C SER A 161 5.44 -18.37 12.14
N SER A 162 6.13 -17.86 11.13
CA SER A 162 7.46 -17.28 11.26
C SER A 162 7.39 -15.76 11.45
N PRO A 163 8.28 -15.14 12.24
CA PRO A 163 8.41 -13.68 12.27
C PRO A 163 9.01 -13.11 10.97
N LYS A 164 9.48 -13.95 10.04
CA LYS A 164 10.09 -13.54 8.78
C LYS A 164 9.04 -13.19 7.72
N SER A 165 9.38 -12.27 6.81
CA SER A 165 8.55 -11.84 5.67
C SER A 165 8.47 -12.94 4.60
N LEU A 166 7.38 -13.04 3.82
CA LEU A 166 7.38 -13.90 2.61
C LEU A 166 8.45 -13.45 1.60
N MET A 167 8.77 -12.16 1.54
CA MET A 167 9.80 -11.64 0.65
C MET A 167 11.16 -12.29 0.96
N PRO A 168 11.90 -12.78 -0.06
CA PRO A 168 13.19 -13.45 0.17
C PRO A 168 14.29 -12.50 0.62
N GLU A 169 15.25 -13.00 1.39
CA GLU A 169 16.50 -12.30 1.70
C GLU A 169 17.60 -12.73 0.72
N GLY A 170 18.66 -11.94 0.57
CA GLY A 170 19.83 -12.31 -0.24
C GLY A 170 19.86 -11.70 -1.64
N PHE A 171 19.09 -10.65 -1.90
CA PHE A 171 19.09 -9.92 -3.18
C PHE A 171 20.47 -9.35 -3.55
N GLU A 172 21.32 -9.04 -2.57
CA GLU A 172 22.71 -8.60 -2.77
C GLU A 172 23.58 -9.65 -3.49
N LYS A 173 23.16 -10.92 -3.49
CA LYS A 173 23.85 -12.01 -4.20
C LYS A 173 23.26 -12.29 -5.58
N GLN A 174 22.10 -11.69 -5.90
CA GLN A 174 21.39 -11.91 -7.16
C GLN A 174 21.43 -10.71 -8.09
N MET A 175 21.71 -9.53 -7.55
CA MET A 175 21.84 -8.29 -8.30
C MET A 175 23.23 -7.72 -8.09
N LYS A 176 23.81 -7.19 -9.16
CA LYS A 176 25.00 -6.35 -9.07
C LYS A 176 24.64 -5.02 -8.41
N THR A 177 25.64 -4.36 -7.85
CA THR A 177 25.53 -3.04 -7.24
C THR A 177 24.86 -2.02 -8.18
N GLU A 178 25.24 -2.01 -9.45
CA GLU A 178 24.66 -1.14 -10.50
C GLU A 178 23.17 -1.44 -10.75
N GLU A 179 22.81 -2.72 -10.79
CA GLU A 179 21.42 -3.18 -10.98
C GLU A 179 20.54 -2.77 -9.80
N LEU A 180 21.06 -2.84 -8.57
CA LEU A 180 20.36 -2.39 -7.37
C LEU A 180 20.18 -0.87 -7.35
N ARG A 181 21.23 -0.09 -7.67
CA ARG A 181 21.13 1.37 -7.80
C ARG A 181 20.07 1.76 -8.83
N ASP A 182 20.05 1.10 -9.98
CA ASP A 182 19.08 1.36 -11.04
C ASP A 182 17.66 0.98 -10.60
N LEU A 183 17.49 -0.15 -9.89
CA LEU A 183 16.21 -0.53 -9.28
C LEU A 183 15.71 0.52 -8.28
N LEU A 184 16.59 1.01 -7.40
CA LEU A 184 16.26 2.07 -6.45
C LEU A 184 15.85 3.35 -7.20
N GLU A 185 16.61 3.75 -8.23
CA GLU A 185 16.24 4.89 -9.07
C GLU A 185 14.86 4.72 -9.67
N PHE A 186 14.54 3.56 -10.27
CA PHE A 186 13.23 3.28 -10.84
C PHE A 186 12.11 3.37 -9.80
N LEU A 187 12.28 2.74 -8.63
CA LEU A 187 11.27 2.74 -7.56
C LEU A 187 11.07 4.15 -6.96
N THR A 188 12.13 4.96 -6.94
CA THR A 188 12.05 6.36 -6.51
C THR A 188 11.80 7.35 -7.64
N ASN A 189 11.63 6.87 -8.88
CA ASN A 189 11.41 7.76 -10.01
C ASN A 189 10.02 8.36 -9.88
N LYS A 190 10.01 9.61 -9.42
CA LYS A 190 8.84 10.47 -9.43
C LYS A 190 8.61 10.85 -10.89
N GLY A 191 7.83 10.03 -11.59
CA GLY A 191 7.19 10.47 -12.82
C GLY A 191 6.39 11.76 -12.57
N LYS A 192 5.78 12.31 -13.62
CA LYS A 192 4.95 13.51 -13.50
C LYS A 192 3.89 13.39 -12.37
N TYR A 193 3.37 12.18 -12.15
CA TYR A 193 2.35 11.89 -11.15
C TYR A 193 2.84 10.87 -10.13
N VAL A 194 2.64 11.18 -8.86
CA VAL A 194 2.97 10.34 -7.71
C VAL A 194 1.69 10.04 -6.92
N PRO A 195 1.00 8.91 -7.20
CA PRO A 195 -0.13 8.48 -6.40
C PRO A 195 0.30 8.18 -4.96
N LEU A 196 -0.45 8.67 -3.98
CA LEU A 196 -0.17 8.44 -2.56
C LEU A 196 -0.90 7.19 -2.07
N ASP A 197 -0.21 6.36 -1.29
CA ASP A 197 -0.82 5.20 -0.64
C ASP A 197 -1.50 5.60 0.67
N LEU A 198 -2.84 5.55 0.67
CA LEU A 198 -3.64 5.94 1.82
C LEU A 198 -3.96 4.77 2.77
N ARG A 199 -3.44 3.55 2.54
CA ARG A 199 -3.81 2.36 3.32
C ARG A 199 -3.62 2.53 4.82
N LYS A 200 -2.54 3.19 5.24
CA LYS A 200 -2.22 3.43 6.66
C LYS A 200 -3.15 4.42 7.35
N ILE A 201 -3.86 5.25 6.58
CA ILE A 201 -4.78 6.26 7.09
C ILE A 201 -6.25 5.98 6.80
N ALA A 202 -6.54 4.94 6.01
CA ALA A 202 -7.91 4.57 5.70
C ALA A 202 -8.66 4.21 6.99
N SER A 203 -9.84 4.80 7.17
CA SER A 203 -10.62 4.72 8.42
C SER A 203 -11.99 4.06 8.21
N VAL A 204 -12.46 3.95 6.97
CA VAL A 204 -13.77 3.37 6.65
C VAL A 204 -13.66 2.25 5.60
N VAL A 205 -14.52 1.24 5.74
CA VAL A 205 -14.73 0.17 4.78
C VAL A 205 -15.95 0.51 3.93
N THR A 206 -15.76 0.84 2.66
CA THR A 206 -16.84 1.42 1.83
C THR A 206 -17.81 0.40 1.26
N THR A 207 -17.53 -0.89 1.43
CA THR A 207 -18.43 -2.01 1.13
C THR A 207 -19.40 -2.33 2.26
N LYS A 208 -19.29 -1.63 3.40
CA LYS A 208 -20.22 -1.64 4.52
C LYS A 208 -20.92 -0.27 4.61
N PRO A 209 -22.12 -0.17 5.20
CA PRO A 209 -22.74 1.11 5.47
C PRO A 209 -21.79 2.02 6.28
N MET A 210 -21.46 3.18 5.72
CA MET A 210 -20.44 4.09 6.25
C MET A 210 -20.99 5.12 7.24
N PHE A 211 -22.31 5.32 7.28
CA PHE A 211 -22.95 6.38 8.08
C PHE A 211 -23.84 5.85 9.21
N HIS A 212 -24.45 4.68 9.03
CA HIS A 212 -25.38 4.07 9.99
C HIS A 212 -25.04 2.58 10.23
N GLU A 213 -25.39 2.06 11.40
CA GLU A 213 -25.29 0.62 11.72
C GLU A 213 -26.37 -0.18 10.97
N GLY A 214 -25.98 -1.29 10.33
CA GLY A 214 -26.90 -2.22 9.66
C GLY A 214 -26.24 -3.00 8.51
N PRO A 215 -26.85 -4.09 8.03
CA PRO A 215 -26.29 -4.90 6.93
C PRO A 215 -26.54 -4.30 5.54
N ASP A 216 -27.62 -3.53 5.37
CA ASP A 216 -28.08 -3.02 4.07
C ASP A 216 -28.48 -1.55 4.19
N GLY A 217 -27.81 -0.68 3.42
CA GLY A 217 -28.14 0.74 3.30
C GLY A 217 -27.51 1.33 2.03
N PRO A 218 -28.08 2.41 1.47
CA PRO A 218 -27.51 3.11 0.30
C PRO A 218 -26.16 3.80 0.60
N ASP A 219 -25.70 3.67 1.84
CA ASP A 219 -24.57 4.34 2.46
C ASP A 219 -23.23 3.67 2.18
N GLN A 220 -23.06 3.13 0.97
CA GLN A 220 -21.85 2.44 0.50
C GLN A 220 -21.21 3.24 -0.64
N LEU A 221 -19.91 3.06 -0.84
CA LEU A 221 -19.19 3.58 -2.02
C LEU A 221 -18.42 2.43 -2.66
N ILE A 222 -19.04 1.78 -3.65
CA ILE A 222 -18.49 0.58 -4.30
C ILE A 222 -18.25 0.89 -5.77
N PHE A 223 -16.99 0.80 -6.20
CA PHE A 223 -16.63 0.87 -7.61
C PHE A 223 -16.91 -0.47 -8.31
N ASP A 224 -17.07 -0.43 -9.64
CA ASP A 224 -17.19 -1.63 -10.48
C ASP A 224 -15.96 -2.56 -10.35
N ASP A 225 -14.80 -1.96 -10.13
CA ASP A 225 -13.55 -2.64 -9.82
C ASP A 225 -12.63 -1.72 -8.99
N TRP A 226 -11.74 -2.33 -8.20
CA TRP A 226 -10.77 -1.64 -7.35
C TRP A 226 -9.39 -1.46 -8.00
N LYS A 227 -9.29 -1.50 -9.33
CA LYS A 227 -8.03 -1.21 -10.04
C LYS A 227 -7.72 0.29 -9.97
N PRO A 228 -6.44 0.69 -10.20
CA PRO A 228 -6.09 2.10 -10.37
C PRO A 228 -7.02 2.80 -11.36
N LYS A 229 -7.41 4.04 -11.05
CA LYS A 229 -8.31 4.85 -11.87
C LYS A 229 -7.54 6.00 -12.50
N VAL A 230 -7.95 6.45 -13.68
CA VAL A 230 -7.36 7.61 -14.35
C VAL A 230 -8.47 8.62 -14.63
N PHE A 231 -8.29 9.86 -14.16
CA PHE A 231 -9.20 10.96 -14.44
C PHE A 231 -8.42 12.12 -15.05
N ALA A 232 -8.86 12.61 -16.22
CA ALA A 232 -8.19 13.68 -16.96
C ALA A 232 -6.67 13.47 -17.14
N GLY A 233 -6.24 12.20 -17.33
CA GLY A 233 -4.83 11.82 -17.48
C GLY A 233 -4.05 11.69 -16.16
N VAL A 234 -4.67 11.94 -15.00
CA VAL A 234 -4.07 11.78 -13.68
C VAL A 234 -4.37 10.37 -13.14
N PRO A 235 -3.35 9.55 -12.84
CA PRO A 235 -3.54 8.22 -12.27
C PRO A 235 -3.76 8.30 -10.76
N PHE A 236 -4.67 7.49 -10.23
CA PHE A 236 -4.97 7.37 -8.81
C PHE A 236 -4.89 5.91 -8.36
N LEU A 237 -4.27 5.69 -7.20
CA LEU A 237 -4.26 4.40 -6.53
C LEU A 237 -5.58 4.22 -5.76
N ILE A 238 -6.34 3.18 -6.10
CA ILE A 238 -7.53 2.77 -5.34
C ILE A 238 -7.18 1.56 -4.48
N ILE A 239 -7.66 1.57 -3.24
CA ILE A 239 -7.45 0.48 -2.29
C ILE A 239 -8.61 -0.52 -2.43
N ASP A 240 -8.27 -1.78 -2.66
CA ASP A 240 -9.22 -2.90 -2.66
C ASP A 240 -9.54 -3.30 -1.21
N PRO A 241 -10.80 -3.17 -0.73
CA PRO A 241 -11.18 -3.51 0.64
C PRO A 241 -11.12 -5.03 0.95
N LYS A 242 -10.78 -5.87 -0.03
CA LYS A 242 -10.76 -7.35 0.09
C LYS A 242 -12.11 -7.84 0.64
N GLY A 243 -13.17 -7.49 -0.09
CA GLY A 243 -14.52 -7.64 0.42
C GLY A 243 -14.79 -6.58 1.48
N SER A 244 -14.58 -6.89 2.75
CA SER A 244 -14.85 -5.96 3.87
C SER A 244 -13.83 -6.06 5.01
N GLU A 245 -12.66 -6.61 4.71
CA GLU A 245 -11.61 -6.96 5.67
C GLU A 245 -10.76 -5.76 6.07
N ILE A 246 -10.49 -4.84 5.13
CA ILE A 246 -9.63 -3.68 5.36
C ILE A 246 -10.34 -2.37 5.02
N PRO A 247 -10.12 -1.30 5.81
CA PRO A 247 -10.49 0.05 5.41
C PRO A 247 -9.82 0.45 4.09
N ASN A 248 -10.56 1.15 3.24
CA ASN A 248 -10.12 1.46 1.88
C ASN A 248 -10.30 2.93 1.47
N MET A 249 -10.92 3.76 2.32
CA MET A 249 -10.94 5.21 2.15
C MET A 249 -10.75 5.91 3.50
N LEU A 250 -10.31 7.17 3.46
CA LEU A 250 -10.28 8.02 4.64
C LEU A 250 -11.63 8.75 4.76
N MET A 251 -12.35 8.48 5.84
CA MET A 251 -13.45 9.30 6.32
C MET A 251 -13.02 10.01 7.60
N LEU A 252 -13.19 11.32 7.66
CA LEU A 252 -12.97 12.06 8.91
C LEU A 252 -14.27 12.21 9.69
N ARG A 253 -14.13 12.59 10.96
CA ARG A 253 -15.23 12.82 11.88
C ARG A 253 -16.32 13.72 11.29
N GLY A 254 -17.56 13.27 11.42
CA GLY A 254 -18.76 14.08 11.30
C GLY A 254 -19.69 13.82 12.48
N ARG A 255 -20.50 14.79 12.87
CA ARG A 255 -21.39 14.67 14.04
C ARG A 255 -22.57 13.71 13.83
N ASN A 256 -23.02 13.55 12.59
CA ASN A 256 -24.20 12.74 12.27
C ASN A 256 -23.85 11.27 12.01
N GLY A 257 -24.84 10.40 12.18
CA GLY A 257 -24.69 8.95 12.01
C GLY A 257 -24.09 8.25 13.24
N THR A 258 -23.89 6.95 13.13
CA THR A 258 -23.30 6.11 14.19
C THR A 258 -21.81 5.90 13.99
N GLU A 259 -21.34 5.83 12.74
CA GLU A 259 -19.94 5.59 12.40
C GLU A 259 -19.08 6.86 12.31
N PRO A 260 -19.52 7.96 11.66
CA PRO A 260 -18.70 9.17 11.54
C PRO A 260 -18.21 9.77 12.87
N PRO A 261 -18.98 9.75 13.98
CA PRO A 261 -18.47 10.21 15.27
C PRO A 261 -17.32 9.37 15.84
N LYS A 262 -17.06 8.17 15.31
CA LYS A 262 -15.95 7.29 15.71
C LYS A 262 -14.68 7.54 14.88
N MET A 263 -14.80 8.26 13.76
CA MET A 263 -13.71 8.53 12.83
C MET A 263 -12.70 9.55 13.37
N PRO A 264 -11.43 9.52 12.89
CA PRO A 264 -10.42 10.48 13.32
C PRO A 264 -10.77 11.91 12.88
N THR A 265 -10.31 12.89 13.65
CA THR A 265 -10.37 14.31 13.25
C THR A 265 -9.20 14.73 12.38
N GLU A 266 -8.14 13.93 12.30
CA GLU A 266 -6.95 14.21 11.52
C GLU A 266 -6.30 12.90 11.05
N ALA A 267 -5.73 12.92 9.85
CA ALA A 267 -4.86 11.84 9.37
C ALA A 267 -3.76 12.39 8.46
N GLU A 268 -2.56 11.79 8.52
CA GLU A 268 -1.38 12.28 7.81
C GLU A 268 -0.79 11.23 6.86
N VAL A 269 -0.43 11.64 5.66
CA VAL A 269 0.24 10.79 4.66
C VAL A 269 1.59 11.40 4.26
N PRO A 270 2.68 10.60 4.22
CA PRO A 270 3.97 11.07 3.73
C PRO A 270 3.93 11.36 2.22
N VAL A 271 4.70 12.36 1.79
CA VAL A 271 4.82 12.77 0.38
C VAL A 271 6.28 12.82 -0.06
N ASN A 272 7.12 13.53 0.69
CA ASN A 272 8.54 13.77 0.43
C ASN A 272 8.84 14.22 -1.01
N ALA A 273 8.03 15.09 -1.60
CA ALA A 273 8.20 15.56 -2.98
C ALA A 273 7.71 17.01 -3.15
N PRO A 274 8.28 17.77 -4.10
CA PRO A 274 7.66 19.01 -4.55
C PRO A 274 6.35 18.72 -5.29
N ALA A 275 5.41 19.65 -5.20
CA ALA A 275 4.07 19.46 -5.76
C ALA A 275 3.61 20.74 -6.46
N LYS A 276 3.40 20.65 -7.77
CA LYS A 276 2.75 21.70 -8.55
C LYS A 276 1.24 21.68 -8.37
N ILE A 277 0.65 20.50 -8.35
CA ILE A 277 -0.78 20.29 -8.10
C ILE A 277 -0.93 19.05 -7.23
N ILE A 278 -1.82 19.12 -6.24
CA ILE A 278 -2.28 17.96 -5.49
C ILE A 278 -3.68 17.63 -6.02
N HIS A 279 -3.77 16.52 -6.73
CA HIS A 279 -5.01 15.99 -7.28
C HIS A 279 -5.69 15.09 -6.25
N MET A 280 -6.99 15.26 -6.05
CA MET A 280 -7.74 14.46 -5.09
C MET A 280 -8.98 13.86 -5.76
N LEU A 281 -9.13 12.54 -5.65
CA LEU A 281 -10.43 11.88 -5.73
C LEU A 281 -11.06 11.89 -4.34
N GLY A 282 -12.29 12.33 -4.26
CA GLY A 282 -12.98 12.65 -3.03
C GLY A 282 -13.96 13.77 -3.32
N GLY A 283 -13.89 14.86 -2.57
CA GLY A 283 -14.81 15.98 -2.79
C GLY A 283 -16.27 15.58 -2.53
N VAL A 284 -16.47 14.59 -1.66
CA VAL A 284 -17.78 14.16 -1.20
C VAL A 284 -17.77 13.99 0.30
N GLY A 285 -18.93 14.10 0.92
CA GLY A 285 -19.09 13.80 2.33
C GLY A 285 -20.54 13.53 2.66
N GLY A 286 -20.77 12.78 3.74
CA GLY A 286 -22.12 12.59 4.27
C GLY A 286 -22.71 13.91 4.74
N TRP A 287 -23.97 14.17 4.41
CA TRP A 287 -24.72 15.38 4.78
C TRP A 287 -24.11 16.68 4.28
N SER A 288 -23.38 16.66 3.17
CA SER A 288 -22.82 17.88 2.58
C SER A 288 -23.94 18.72 1.95
N PHE A 289 -23.77 20.05 1.90
CA PHE A 289 -24.68 20.93 1.17
C PHE A 289 -24.85 20.47 -0.29
N PRO A 290 -26.07 20.51 -0.86
CA PRO A 290 -27.31 21.05 -0.31
C PRO A 290 -28.18 20.02 0.43
N ALA A 291 -27.66 18.84 0.78
CA ALA A 291 -28.47 17.80 1.44
C ALA A 291 -28.90 18.24 2.85
N LEU A 292 -27.97 18.74 3.67
CA LEU A 292 -28.26 19.20 5.03
C LEU A 292 -27.25 20.27 5.47
N GLY A 293 -27.67 21.17 6.37
CA GLY A 293 -26.80 22.16 7.02
C GLY A 293 -26.34 23.33 6.14
N ASP A 294 -25.49 24.17 6.72
CA ASP A 294 -24.88 25.32 6.08
C ASP A 294 -23.55 24.96 5.39
N ARG A 295 -23.08 25.84 4.51
CA ARG A 295 -21.74 25.73 3.93
C ARG A 295 -20.70 26.05 5.00
N THR A 296 -19.90 25.06 5.36
CA THR A 296 -18.84 25.12 6.38
C THR A 296 -17.52 24.65 5.76
N SER A 297 -16.39 25.03 6.37
CA SER A 297 -15.12 24.37 6.04
C SER A 297 -15.11 22.99 6.67
N SER A 298 -15.34 21.97 5.84
CA SER A 298 -15.59 20.61 6.30
C SER A 298 -14.34 19.73 6.26
N LEU A 299 -13.32 20.14 5.50
CA LEU A 299 -12.02 19.47 5.40
C LEU A 299 -10.93 20.53 5.16
N ARG A 300 -9.84 20.50 5.92
CA ARG A 300 -8.62 21.26 5.65
C ARG A 300 -7.53 20.31 5.18
N VAL A 301 -6.86 20.67 4.09
CA VAL A 301 -5.65 20.00 3.62
C VAL A 301 -4.46 20.87 4.01
N ARG A 302 -3.62 20.36 4.91
CA ARG A 302 -2.41 21.04 5.39
C ARG A 302 -1.16 20.42 4.78
N LEU A 303 -0.34 21.24 4.15
CA LEU A 303 0.94 20.86 3.57
C LEU A 303 2.06 21.21 4.56
N PHE A 304 2.92 20.25 4.87
CA PHE A 304 4.11 20.47 5.69
C PHE A 304 5.34 20.46 4.79
N TYR A 305 6.11 21.54 4.83
CA TYR A 305 7.29 21.71 3.99
C TYR A 305 8.56 21.31 4.73
N ALA A 306 9.61 20.97 3.96
CA ALA A 306 10.90 20.54 4.51
C ALA A 306 11.61 21.62 5.33
N ASP A 307 11.30 22.90 5.10
CA ASP A 307 11.78 24.05 5.87
C ASP A 307 11.05 24.22 7.23
N GLY A 308 10.10 23.33 7.56
CA GLY A 308 9.30 23.34 8.79
C GLY A 308 8.05 24.22 8.75
N THR A 309 7.83 24.95 7.66
CA THR A 309 6.64 25.80 7.48
C THR A 309 5.42 25.00 6.99
N GLN A 310 4.23 25.59 7.08
CA GLN A 310 2.95 24.94 6.77
C GLN A 310 2.07 25.81 5.87
N GLU A 311 1.21 25.17 5.09
CA GLU A 311 0.20 25.83 4.24
C GLU A 311 -1.15 25.12 4.35
N ASP A 312 -2.22 25.88 4.58
CA ASP A 312 -3.58 25.36 4.73
C ASP A 312 -4.44 25.68 3.52
N HIS A 313 -5.18 24.68 3.05
CA HIS A 313 -6.23 24.80 2.03
C HIS A 313 -7.57 24.32 2.61
N GLU A 314 -8.52 25.25 2.74
CA GLU A 314 -9.86 24.99 3.27
C GLU A 314 -10.79 24.49 2.17
N LEU A 315 -11.40 23.32 2.37
CA LEU A 315 -12.38 22.73 1.46
C LEU A 315 -13.78 22.88 2.05
N ILE A 316 -14.51 23.83 1.47
CA ILE A 316 -15.87 24.19 1.83
C ILE A 316 -16.88 23.22 1.20
N ASN A 317 -17.81 22.68 1.99
CA ASN A 317 -18.90 21.87 1.47
C ASN A 317 -19.91 22.73 0.67
N GLY A 318 -20.45 22.20 -0.43
CA GLY A 318 -21.21 22.95 -1.42
C GLY A 318 -20.37 23.81 -2.37
N VAL A 319 -19.05 23.87 -2.20
CA VAL A 319 -18.12 24.57 -3.10
C VAL A 319 -17.12 23.60 -3.71
N HIS A 320 -16.37 22.89 -2.86
CA HIS A 320 -15.39 21.88 -3.26
C HIS A 320 -15.96 20.47 -3.08
N MET A 321 -16.87 20.30 -2.12
CA MET A 321 -17.43 19.01 -1.76
C MET A 321 -18.94 18.96 -2.00
N ALA A 322 -19.46 17.81 -2.42
CA ALA A 322 -20.90 17.58 -2.58
C ALA A 322 -21.37 16.41 -1.70
N ASP A 323 -22.68 16.21 -1.61
CA ASP A 323 -23.20 15.02 -0.94
C ASP A 323 -22.90 13.76 -1.74
N TYR A 324 -22.50 12.68 -1.08
CA TYR A 324 -22.04 11.46 -1.75
C TYR A 324 -23.18 10.69 -2.45
N ILE A 325 -24.43 10.77 -1.93
CA ILE A 325 -25.49 9.80 -2.26
C ILE A 325 -26.11 10.01 -3.64
N ARG A 326 -25.98 11.22 -4.18
CA ARG A 326 -26.57 11.62 -5.47
C ARG A 326 -25.66 12.61 -6.17
N ARG A 327 -25.74 12.64 -7.50
CA ARG A 327 -24.99 13.60 -8.29
C ARG A 327 -25.45 15.03 -8.01
N VAL A 328 -24.53 15.83 -7.50
CA VAL A 328 -24.68 17.27 -7.26
C VAL A 328 -23.40 17.95 -7.70
N ASP A 329 -23.52 18.91 -8.62
CA ASP A 329 -22.38 19.69 -9.06
C ASP A 329 -22.11 20.87 -8.14
N VAL A 330 -20.83 21.08 -7.85
CA VAL A 330 -20.33 22.19 -7.04
C VAL A 330 -19.18 22.88 -7.79
N PRO A 331 -18.97 24.20 -7.61
CA PRO A 331 -18.09 24.99 -8.49
C PRO A 331 -16.61 24.57 -8.58
N GLN A 332 -16.02 24.04 -7.51
CA GLN A 332 -14.58 23.78 -7.39
C GLN A 332 -14.24 22.28 -7.40
N SER A 333 -15.17 21.43 -7.83
CA SER A 333 -14.89 20.02 -8.11
C SER A 333 -15.74 19.51 -9.26
N GLU A 334 -15.29 18.45 -9.90
CA GLU A 334 -15.94 17.83 -11.06
C GLU A 334 -16.38 16.42 -10.71
N PHE A 335 -17.47 15.93 -11.30
CA PHE A 335 -17.82 14.52 -11.20
C PHE A 335 -16.72 13.67 -11.87
N ALA A 336 -16.17 12.69 -11.15
CA ALA A 336 -15.08 11.86 -11.65
C ALA A 336 -15.52 10.43 -11.97
N PHE A 337 -16.12 9.75 -11.00
CA PHE A 337 -16.52 8.36 -11.13
C PHE A 337 -17.85 8.10 -10.43
N ALA A 338 -18.62 7.17 -11.01
CA ALA A 338 -19.72 6.54 -10.30
C ALA A 338 -19.18 5.45 -9.36
N ALA A 339 -19.77 5.34 -8.19
CA ALA A 339 -19.57 4.22 -7.28
C ALA A 339 -20.98 3.66 -7.00
N ARG A 340 -21.46 2.76 -7.87
CA ARG A 340 -22.90 2.45 -8.03
C ARG A 340 -23.70 3.72 -8.32
N ASP A 341 -24.74 3.99 -7.53
CA ASP A 341 -25.61 5.16 -7.67
C ASP A 341 -25.03 6.42 -7.00
N GLN A 342 -23.91 6.26 -6.27
CA GLN A 342 -23.21 7.34 -5.58
C GLN A 342 -22.13 7.96 -6.47
N GLN A 343 -21.59 9.11 -6.03
CA GLN A 343 -20.55 9.84 -6.76
C GLN A 343 -19.22 9.90 -6.02
N VAL A 344 -18.15 9.96 -6.80
CA VAL A 344 -16.83 10.43 -6.38
C VAL A 344 -16.46 11.60 -7.28
N ARG A 345 -15.95 12.67 -6.67
CA ARG A 345 -15.58 13.91 -7.36
C ARG A 345 -14.07 14.06 -7.42
N TYR A 346 -13.64 14.96 -8.30
CA TYR A 346 -12.26 15.33 -8.50
C TYR A 346 -12.08 16.81 -8.18
N LEU A 347 -11.05 17.14 -7.41
CA LEU A 347 -10.64 18.52 -7.14
C LEU A 347 -9.12 18.65 -7.19
N LYS A 348 -8.67 19.89 -7.33
CA LYS A 348 -7.24 20.26 -7.35
C LYS A 348 -6.95 21.19 -6.19
N ILE A 349 -5.77 21.02 -5.61
CA ILE A 349 -5.16 21.96 -4.68
C ILE A 349 -3.85 22.41 -5.33
N GLU A 350 -3.63 23.72 -5.39
CA GLU A 350 -2.42 24.32 -5.95
C GLU A 350 -1.56 24.87 -4.81
N PRO A 351 -0.45 24.19 -4.44
CA PRO A 351 0.47 24.70 -3.43
C PRO A 351 1.07 26.03 -3.87
N LYS A 352 1.16 27.01 -2.96
CA LYS A 352 1.78 28.32 -3.25
C LYS A 352 3.27 28.22 -3.55
N ARG A 353 3.93 27.14 -3.14
CA ARG A 353 5.37 26.91 -3.29
C ARG A 353 5.63 25.59 -4.03
N PRO A 354 5.41 25.55 -5.36
CA PRO A 354 5.39 24.29 -6.10
C PRO A 354 6.73 23.56 -6.16
N ASN A 355 7.84 24.28 -5.97
CA ASN A 355 9.19 23.72 -6.02
C ASN A 355 9.73 23.28 -4.65
N GLU A 356 9.05 23.64 -3.56
CA GLU A 356 9.47 23.26 -2.21
C GLU A 356 9.00 21.86 -1.88
N VAL A 357 9.86 21.09 -1.21
CA VAL A 357 9.55 19.70 -0.85
C VAL A 357 8.48 19.68 0.24
N ILE A 358 7.35 19.05 -0.04
CA ILE A 358 6.32 18.71 0.94
C ILE A 358 6.72 17.37 1.58
N THR A 359 6.92 17.36 2.90
CA THR A 359 7.28 16.16 3.66
C THR A 359 6.05 15.28 3.90
N LYS A 360 4.92 15.89 4.26
CA LYS A 360 3.64 15.21 4.50
C LYS A 360 2.45 16.12 4.23
N ILE A 361 1.29 15.50 4.04
CA ILE A 361 -0.02 16.15 3.95
C ILE A 361 -0.89 15.67 5.11
N ALA A 362 -1.55 16.59 5.82
CA ALA A 362 -2.59 16.25 6.80
C ALA A 362 -3.98 16.61 6.27
N PHE A 363 -4.92 15.69 6.44
CA PHE A 363 -6.34 15.90 6.23
C PHE A 363 -6.99 16.12 7.59
N ILE A 364 -7.49 17.33 7.82
CA ILE A 364 -7.93 17.80 9.14
C ILE A 364 -9.40 18.15 9.08
N LYS A 365 -10.17 17.73 10.08
CA LYS A 365 -11.53 18.17 10.33
C LYS A 365 -11.48 19.48 11.13
N PRO A 366 -11.79 20.66 10.53
CA PRO A 366 -11.56 21.94 11.20
C PRO A 366 -12.45 22.14 12.44
N ASP A 367 -13.72 21.73 12.33
CA ASP A 367 -14.68 21.71 13.43
C ASP A 367 -15.17 20.28 13.69
N PRO A 368 -14.79 19.64 14.81
CA PRO A 368 -15.27 18.31 15.19
C PRO A 368 -16.79 18.18 15.39
N ASN A 369 -17.51 19.29 15.50
CA ASN A 369 -18.97 19.34 15.66
C ASN A 369 -19.71 19.55 14.32
N ASP A 370 -18.99 19.83 13.24
CA ASP A 370 -19.58 19.92 11.90
C ASP A 370 -20.25 18.59 11.53
N ILE A 371 -21.43 18.69 10.94
CA ILE A 371 -22.26 17.53 10.60
C ILE A 371 -21.67 16.74 9.44
N VAL A 372 -20.89 17.42 8.58
CA VAL A 372 -20.34 16.82 7.37
C VAL A 372 -19.25 15.82 7.74
N ALA A 373 -19.35 14.60 7.22
CA ALA A 373 -18.30 13.59 7.31
C ALA A 373 -17.57 13.52 5.95
N PRO A 374 -16.43 14.22 5.78
CA PRO A 374 -15.74 14.29 4.51
C PRO A 374 -15.03 12.97 4.20
N ILE A 375 -15.02 12.58 2.92
CA ILE A 375 -14.37 11.37 2.42
C ILE A 375 -13.28 11.74 1.42
N VAL A 376 -12.09 11.19 1.63
CA VAL A 376 -10.95 11.23 0.71
C VAL A 376 -10.72 9.82 0.17
N THR A 377 -10.90 9.67 -1.14
CA THR A 377 -10.80 8.38 -1.83
C THR A 377 -9.38 8.06 -2.24
N ALA A 378 -8.71 9.00 -2.92
CA ALA A 378 -7.33 8.83 -3.38
C ALA A 378 -6.68 10.19 -3.62
N VAL A 379 -5.35 10.26 -3.51
CA VAL A 379 -4.60 11.50 -3.72
C VAL A 379 -3.41 11.22 -4.63
N THR A 380 -3.07 12.17 -5.49
CA THR A 380 -1.94 12.09 -6.42
C THR A 380 -1.26 13.44 -6.52
N VAL A 381 0.06 13.45 -6.33
CA VAL A 381 0.88 14.65 -6.43
C VAL A 381 1.42 14.77 -7.86
N GLU A 382 1.16 15.90 -8.52
CA GLU A 382 1.83 16.29 -9.77
C GLU A 382 3.13 17.02 -9.42
N THR A 383 4.26 16.47 -9.84
CA THR A 383 5.58 17.10 -9.67
C THR A 383 5.78 18.24 -10.70
N PRO A 384 6.58 19.28 -10.39
CA PRO A 384 6.79 20.44 -11.26
C PRO A 384 7.28 20.17 -12.68
#